data_AF-A0A9E5FUX3-F1
#
_entry.id   AF-A0A9E5FUX3-F1
#
_cell.length_a   1.000
_cell.length_b   1.000
_cell.length_c   1.000
_cell.angle_alpha   90.00
_cell.angle_beta   90.00
_cell.angle_gamma   90.00
#
_symmetry.space_group_name_H-M   'P 1'
#
loop_
_entity.id
_entity.type
_entity.pdbx_description
1 polymer ?
#
loop_
_entity_poly.entity_id
_entity_poly.type
_entity_poly.pdbx_seq_one_letter_code
_entity_poly.pdbx_strand_id
1 'polypeptide(L)'
;MQIDGKVFYKYLSISAQDTLARFTNDLRIMVEQAHRILHLAQRIQEAMTASEKDALTKARETELRDFNQKDAVFEKVYKFKADHVAIRPHFIQNTSIHLLSPVTDEQIDQVRKNPNFKESDIFARGNSKMVLLSTVTGGQIPVLERNVQIVQAQQNSLIQLRAAEQSTNDPEAKKKIQEEIEKVTESLKTNADFIGKTYGIFTNNIIFEPLMGDFWVALTKEELEKYLQSKQQASGSSPDKEKSKTETAKAKKD
;
A
#
# COMPACT_ATOMS: atom_id res chain seq x y z
N MET A 1 -14.12 -4.52 1.24
CA MET A 1 -13.37 -5.07 0.08
C MET A 1 -13.13 -6.56 0.32
N GLN A 2 -13.10 -7.42 -0.70
CA GLN A 2 -12.73 -8.83 -0.52
C GLN A 2 -11.41 -9.11 -1.23
N ILE A 3 -10.42 -9.65 -0.51
CA ILE A 3 -9.09 -10.02 -1.03
C ILE A 3 -8.76 -11.41 -0.44
N ASP A 4 -8.35 -12.35 -1.29
CA ASP A 4 -7.94 -13.70 -0.89
C ASP A 4 -8.93 -14.41 0.05
N GLY A 5 -10.21 -14.30 -0.26
CA GLY A 5 -11.29 -14.91 0.55
C GLY A 5 -11.59 -14.21 1.88
N LYS A 6 -10.89 -13.12 2.23
CA LYS A 6 -11.11 -12.33 3.45
C LYS A 6 -11.84 -11.04 3.13
N VAL A 7 -12.74 -10.62 4.02
CA VAL A 7 -13.43 -9.33 3.92
C VAL A 7 -12.68 -8.30 4.75
N PHE A 8 -12.25 -7.23 4.11
CA PHE A 8 -11.58 -6.09 4.71
C PHE A 8 -12.54 -4.91 4.85
N TYR A 9 -12.48 -4.26 6.00
CA TYR A 9 -13.20 -3.03 6.30
C TYR A 9 -12.23 -1.86 6.41
N LYS A 10 -12.68 -0.68 5.96
CA LYS A 10 -11.89 0.55 6.05
C LYS A 10 -11.92 1.06 7.48
N TYR A 11 -10.81 0.90 8.18
CA TYR A 11 -10.71 1.20 9.59
C TYR A 11 -10.44 2.69 9.86
N LEU A 12 -9.59 3.31 9.04
CA LEU A 12 -9.22 4.73 9.15
C LEU A 12 -8.88 5.31 7.77
N SER A 13 -9.23 6.56 7.54
CA SER A 13 -8.71 7.37 6.42
C SER A 13 -7.70 8.38 6.96
N ILE A 14 -6.53 8.46 6.35
CA ILE A 14 -5.43 9.34 6.75
C ILE A 14 -5.18 10.32 5.61
N SER A 15 -5.39 11.61 5.87
CA SER A 15 -5.40 12.66 4.85
C SER A 15 -4.17 13.57 4.85
N ALA A 16 -3.14 13.23 5.63
CA ALA A 16 -1.91 14.02 5.72
C ALA A 16 -0.67 13.12 5.61
N GLN A 17 0.29 13.54 4.78
CA GLN A 17 1.50 12.79 4.46
C GLN A 17 2.31 12.41 5.70
N ASP A 18 2.63 13.39 6.56
CA ASP A 18 3.41 13.15 7.78
C ASP A 18 2.69 12.20 8.74
N THR A 19 1.36 12.31 8.81
CA THR A 19 0.55 11.41 9.64
C THR A 19 0.52 10.00 9.06
N LEU A 20 0.44 9.85 7.73
CA LEU A 20 0.48 8.56 7.05
C LEU A 20 1.84 7.86 7.23
N ALA A 21 2.93 8.59 7.04
CA ALA A 21 4.29 8.07 7.24
C ALA A 21 4.50 7.61 8.69
N ARG A 22 4.10 8.45 9.64
CA ARG A 22 4.18 8.13 11.07
C ARG A 22 3.29 6.92 11.43
N PHE A 23 2.04 6.91 11.00
CA PHE A 23 1.12 5.80 11.25
C PHE A 23 1.66 4.48 10.71
N THR A 24 2.18 4.48 9.48
CA THR A 24 2.78 3.29 8.86
C THR A 24 3.93 2.74 9.70
N ASN A 25 4.81 3.62 10.19
CA ASN A 25 5.92 3.21 11.05
C ASN A 25 5.45 2.72 12.42
N ASP A 26 4.58 3.48 13.10
CA ASP A 26 4.08 3.13 14.42
C ASP A 26 3.34 1.78 14.37
N LEU A 27 2.48 1.58 13.36
CA LEU A 27 1.77 0.32 13.16
C LEU A 27 2.74 -0.84 12.92
N ARG A 28 3.75 -0.67 12.06
CA ARG A 28 4.77 -1.70 11.81
C ARG A 28 5.45 -2.13 13.11
N ILE A 29 5.85 -1.18 13.96
CA ILE A 29 6.48 -1.47 15.25
C ILE A 29 5.54 -2.27 16.14
N MET A 30 4.27 -1.86 16.23
CA MET A 30 3.26 -2.57 17.04
C MET A 30 3.02 -4.00 16.52
N VAL A 31 2.93 -4.18 15.20
CA VAL A 31 2.76 -5.50 14.55
C VAL A 31 3.95 -6.42 14.82
N GLU A 32 5.17 -5.93 14.64
CA GLU A 32 6.39 -6.70 14.93
C GLU A 32 6.45 -7.11 16.40
N GLN A 33 6.10 -6.20 17.31
CA GLN A 33 6.07 -6.47 18.74
C GLN A 33 4.99 -7.49 19.12
N ALA A 34 3.79 -7.38 18.55
CA ALA A 34 2.72 -8.35 18.76
C ALA A 34 3.14 -9.77 18.31
N HIS A 35 3.81 -9.89 17.15
CA HIS A 35 4.35 -11.18 16.70
C HIS A 35 5.44 -11.72 17.64
N ARG A 36 6.31 -10.87 18.19
CA ARG A 36 7.30 -11.30 19.20
C ARG A 36 6.63 -11.83 20.46
N ILE A 37 5.57 -11.17 20.95
CA ILE A 37 4.80 -11.63 22.10
C ILE A 37 4.16 -13.00 21.84
N LEU A 38 3.58 -13.21 20.64
CA LEU A 38 3.02 -14.51 20.24
C LEU A 38 4.09 -15.60 20.15
N HIS A 39 5.24 -15.29 19.54
CA HIS A 39 6.36 -16.23 19.46
C HIS A 39 6.90 -16.61 20.84
N LEU A 40 7.03 -15.67 21.77
CA LEU A 40 7.40 -15.95 23.16
C LEU A 40 6.34 -16.83 23.86
N ALA A 41 5.06 -16.59 23.62
CA ALA A 41 3.99 -17.42 24.17
C ALA A 41 4.07 -18.87 23.68
N GLN A 42 4.37 -19.09 22.40
CA GLN A 42 4.60 -20.42 21.85
C GLN A 42 5.82 -21.09 22.50
N ARG A 43 6.96 -20.39 22.58
CA ARG A 43 8.17 -20.93 23.23
C ARG A 43 7.97 -21.31 24.70
N ILE A 44 7.12 -20.57 25.44
CA ILE A 44 6.75 -20.92 26.82
C ILE A 44 6.02 -22.27 26.88
N GLN A 45 5.21 -22.59 25.88
CA GLN A 45 4.51 -23.89 25.79
C GLN A 45 5.46 -25.04 25.45
N GLU A 46 6.50 -24.76 24.67
CA GLU A 46 7.52 -25.73 24.22
C GLU A 46 8.66 -25.93 25.22
N ALA A 47 8.80 -25.04 26.22
CA ALA A 47 9.90 -25.06 27.18
C ALA A 47 9.92 -26.37 28.00
N MET A 48 11.08 -27.02 28.03
CA MET A 48 11.26 -28.32 28.69
C MET A 48 11.66 -28.19 30.17
N THR A 49 12.12 -27.02 30.60
CA THR A 49 12.59 -26.78 31.97
C THR A 49 11.86 -25.62 32.64
N ALA A 50 11.72 -25.69 33.97
CA ALA A 50 11.10 -24.62 34.74
C ALA A 50 11.91 -23.30 34.67
N SER A 51 13.24 -23.37 34.62
CA SER A 51 14.12 -22.20 34.51
C SER A 51 13.96 -21.49 33.16
N GLU A 52 13.93 -22.25 32.06
CA GLU A 52 13.67 -21.69 30.73
C GLU A 52 12.27 -21.06 30.64
N LYS A 53 11.26 -21.75 31.19
CA LYS A 53 9.88 -21.26 31.23
C LYS A 53 9.77 -19.94 32.00
N ASP A 54 10.44 -19.82 33.14
CA ASP A 54 10.47 -18.59 33.94
C ASP A 54 11.15 -17.43 33.17
N ALA A 55 12.30 -17.69 32.56
CA ALA A 55 13.02 -16.69 31.76
C ALA A 55 12.19 -16.18 30.57
N LEU A 56 11.55 -17.09 29.82
CA LEU A 56 10.69 -16.74 28.68
C LEU A 56 9.42 -16.00 29.13
N THR A 57 8.86 -16.37 30.28
CA THR A 57 7.69 -15.69 30.85
C THR A 57 8.02 -14.25 31.21
N LYS A 58 9.15 -14.00 31.89
CA LYS A 58 9.63 -12.65 32.22
C LYS A 58 9.90 -11.81 30.97
N ALA A 59 10.49 -12.41 29.93
CA ALA A 59 10.72 -11.74 28.65
C ALA A 59 9.39 -11.34 27.99
N ARG A 60 8.41 -12.25 27.95
CA ARG A 60 7.06 -11.98 27.41
C ARG A 60 6.35 -10.87 28.18
N GLU A 61 6.40 -10.90 29.51
CA GLU A 61 5.77 -9.87 30.36
C GLU A 61 6.38 -8.50 30.15
N THR A 62 7.70 -8.44 29.95
CA THR A 62 8.40 -7.19 29.63
C THR A 62 7.95 -6.66 28.28
N GLU A 63 7.93 -7.50 27.25
CA GLU A 63 7.49 -7.12 25.90
C GLU A 63 6.02 -6.68 25.89
N LEU A 64 5.15 -7.36 26.66
CA LEU A 64 3.74 -7.02 26.80
C LEU A 64 3.52 -5.70 27.53
N ARG A 65 4.31 -5.41 28.57
CA ARG A 65 4.24 -4.12 29.28
C ARG A 65 4.61 -2.96 28.36
N ASP A 66 5.70 -3.11 27.62
CA ASP A 66 6.15 -2.11 26.64
C ASP A 66 5.12 -1.93 25.51
N PHE A 67 4.55 -3.04 25.01
CA PHE A 67 3.47 -3.00 24.02
C PHE A 67 2.28 -2.20 24.54
N ASN A 68 1.78 -2.49 25.75
CA ASN A 68 0.63 -1.79 26.32
C ASN A 68 0.88 -0.29 26.53
N GLN A 69 2.12 0.10 26.86
CA GLN A 69 2.49 1.52 26.97
C GLN A 69 2.46 2.22 25.61
N LYS A 70 3.04 1.60 24.57
CA LYS A 70 2.99 2.12 23.20
C LYS A 70 1.57 2.14 22.65
N ASP A 71 0.77 1.13 22.97
CA ASP A 71 -0.62 1.02 22.55
C ASP A 71 -1.49 2.13 23.13
N ALA A 72 -1.26 2.51 24.39
CA ALA A 72 -1.93 3.67 24.99
C ALA A 72 -1.55 5.01 24.31
N VAL A 73 -0.32 5.13 23.80
CA VAL A 73 0.09 6.30 23.00
C VAL A 73 -0.55 6.23 21.60
N PHE A 74 -0.55 5.05 20.99
CA PHE A 74 -1.15 4.77 19.69
C PHE A 74 -2.64 5.15 19.70
N GLU A 75 -3.37 4.72 20.73
CA GLU A 75 -4.80 5.05 20.94
C GLU A 75 -5.04 6.55 21.05
N LYS A 76 -4.18 7.29 21.77
CA LYS A 76 -4.32 8.75 21.87
C LYS A 76 -4.18 9.45 20.52
N VAL A 77 -3.26 8.97 19.68
CA VAL A 77 -2.96 9.58 18.37
C VAL A 77 -4.01 9.17 17.34
N TYR A 78 -4.32 7.87 17.23
CA TYR A 78 -5.11 7.30 16.13
C TYR A 78 -6.55 6.95 16.53
N LYS A 79 -6.92 7.11 17.80
CA LYS A 79 -8.27 6.89 18.37
C LYS A 79 -8.74 5.43 18.37
N PHE A 80 -7.79 4.50 18.29
CA PHE A 80 -8.02 3.08 18.48
C PHE A 80 -6.75 2.39 18.96
N LYS A 81 -6.89 1.24 19.60
CA LYS A 81 -5.77 0.42 20.03
C LYS A 81 -5.23 -0.46 18.91
N ALA A 82 -3.91 -0.49 18.77
CA ALA A 82 -3.23 -1.35 17.81
C ALA A 82 -3.45 -2.85 18.13
N ASP A 83 -3.68 -3.22 19.39
CA ASP A 83 -4.01 -4.60 19.78
C ASP A 83 -5.19 -5.20 18.99
N HIS A 84 -6.17 -4.38 18.62
CA HIS A 84 -7.36 -4.77 17.85
C HIS A 84 -7.03 -5.18 16.41
N VAL A 85 -5.86 -4.78 15.88
CA VAL A 85 -5.51 -4.92 14.46
C VAL A 85 -4.15 -5.57 14.21
N ALA A 86 -3.22 -5.55 15.17
CA ALA A 86 -1.81 -5.85 14.97
C ALA A 86 -1.54 -7.27 14.44
N ILE A 87 -2.36 -8.24 14.85
CA ILE A 87 -2.24 -9.65 14.43
C ILE A 87 -3.23 -10.03 13.32
N ARG A 88 -4.09 -9.10 12.91
CA ARG A 88 -5.05 -9.31 11.83
C ARG A 88 -4.39 -8.97 10.50
N PRO A 89 -4.71 -9.67 9.40
CA PRO A 89 -4.33 -9.22 8.07
C PRO A 89 -4.83 -7.79 7.83
N HIS A 90 -3.93 -6.90 7.44
CA HIS A 90 -4.23 -5.50 7.18
C HIS A 90 -3.30 -4.94 6.11
N PHE A 91 -3.70 -3.84 5.50
CA PHE A 91 -2.87 -3.10 4.55
C PHE A 91 -3.26 -1.63 4.52
N ILE A 92 -2.35 -0.80 4.02
CA ILE A 92 -2.61 0.60 3.72
C ILE A 92 -2.73 0.71 2.20
N GLN A 93 -3.84 1.27 1.72
CA GLN A 93 -4.03 1.59 0.31
C GLN A 93 -3.90 3.09 0.12
N ASN A 94 -2.91 3.51 -0.66
CA ASN A 94 -2.74 4.93 -0.97
C ASN A 94 -3.93 5.43 -1.80
N THR A 95 -4.45 6.58 -1.40
CA THR A 95 -5.58 7.26 -2.05
C THR A 95 -5.16 8.54 -2.76
N SER A 96 -3.97 9.05 -2.42
CA SER A 96 -3.31 10.15 -3.11
C SER A 96 -1.79 9.99 -3.03
N ILE A 97 -1.10 10.24 -4.13
CA ILE A 97 0.36 10.11 -4.28
C ILE A 97 0.92 11.25 -5.13
N HIS A 98 2.17 11.63 -4.88
CA HIS A 98 2.99 12.33 -5.86
C HIS A 98 3.83 11.32 -6.66
N LEU A 99 3.94 11.57 -7.96
CA LEU A 99 4.96 10.97 -8.82
C LEU A 99 6.12 11.96 -8.92
N LEU A 100 7.27 11.56 -8.40
CA LEU A 100 8.48 12.37 -8.39
C LEU A 100 9.55 11.71 -9.27
N SER A 101 10.38 12.52 -9.92
CA SER A 101 11.64 12.04 -10.51
C SER A 101 12.81 12.83 -9.94
N PRO A 102 13.94 12.18 -9.58
CA PRO A 102 15.18 12.90 -9.41
C PRO A 102 15.59 13.51 -10.74
N VAL A 103 16.17 14.70 -10.65
CA VAL A 103 16.62 15.47 -11.81
C VAL A 103 17.99 16.09 -11.56
N THR A 104 18.79 16.21 -12.62
CA THR A 104 20.02 17.02 -12.61
C THR A 104 19.69 18.50 -12.83
N ASP A 105 20.67 19.38 -12.62
CA ASP A 105 20.50 20.81 -12.88
C ASP A 105 20.19 21.08 -14.38
N GLU A 106 20.83 20.35 -15.30
CA GLU A 106 20.53 20.48 -16.74
C GLU A 106 19.10 20.06 -17.07
N GLN A 107 18.59 19.02 -16.41
CA GLN A 107 17.21 18.57 -16.60
C GLN A 107 16.21 19.58 -16.04
N ILE A 108 16.52 20.21 -14.90
CA ILE A 108 15.69 21.29 -14.35
C ILE A 108 15.57 22.45 -15.35
N ASP A 109 16.68 22.85 -15.96
CA ASP A 109 16.68 23.92 -16.96
C ASP A 109 15.87 23.56 -18.22
N GLN A 110 15.76 22.27 -18.55
CA GLN A 110 14.87 21.82 -19.62
C GLN A 110 13.39 21.87 -19.20
N VAL A 111 13.08 21.45 -17.98
CA VAL A 111 11.71 21.44 -17.46
C VAL A 111 11.17 22.86 -17.30
N ARG A 112 12.02 23.81 -16.87
CA ARG A 112 11.69 25.24 -16.79
C ARG A 112 11.27 25.87 -18.13
N LYS A 113 11.63 25.25 -19.27
CA LYS A 113 11.19 25.70 -20.60
C LYS A 113 9.72 25.33 -20.89
N ASN A 114 9.12 24.44 -20.11
CA ASN A 114 7.71 24.12 -20.23
C ASN A 114 6.88 25.26 -19.63
N PRO A 115 5.98 25.91 -20.40
CA PRO A 115 5.19 27.04 -19.90
C PRO A 115 4.21 26.68 -18.77
N ASN A 116 3.91 25.39 -18.58
CA ASN A 116 3.03 24.91 -17.50
C ASN A 116 3.80 24.54 -16.22
N PHE A 117 5.13 24.60 -16.25
CA PHE A 117 5.96 24.27 -15.11
C PHE A 117 5.88 25.35 -14.02
N LYS A 118 5.86 24.92 -12.76
CA LYS A 118 5.92 25.82 -11.61
C LYS A 118 7.15 25.50 -10.78
N GLU A 119 7.82 26.52 -10.27
CA GLU A 119 8.99 26.32 -9.39
C GLU A 119 8.61 25.60 -8.09
N SER A 120 7.33 25.68 -7.68
CA SER A 120 6.76 24.89 -6.58
C SER A 120 6.76 23.37 -6.81
N ASP A 121 6.98 22.94 -8.06
CA ASP A 121 7.02 21.52 -8.43
C ASP A 121 8.44 20.94 -8.24
N ILE A 122 9.43 21.73 -7.80
CA ILE A 122 10.75 21.25 -7.40
C ILE A 122 10.82 21.07 -5.90
N PHE A 123 11.26 19.89 -5.48
CA PHE A 123 11.46 19.54 -4.08
C PHE A 123 12.92 19.19 -3.85
N ALA A 124 13.50 19.69 -2.77
CA ALA A 124 14.79 19.21 -2.29
C ALA A 124 14.57 17.95 -1.43
N ARG A 125 15.27 16.85 -1.74
CA ARG A 125 15.25 15.63 -0.94
C ARG A 125 16.67 15.15 -0.70
N GLY A 126 17.19 15.44 0.50
CA GLY A 126 18.59 15.20 0.83
C GLY A 126 19.50 15.96 -0.15
N ASN A 127 20.37 15.24 -0.85
CA ASN A 127 21.29 15.81 -1.83
C ASN A 127 20.75 15.83 -3.26
N SER A 128 19.50 15.43 -3.47
CA SER A 128 18.90 15.36 -4.81
C SER A 128 17.75 16.37 -4.95
N LYS A 129 17.64 16.96 -6.14
CA LYS A 129 16.46 17.72 -6.53
C LYS A 129 15.48 16.76 -7.21
N MET A 130 14.21 16.88 -6.83
CA MET A 130 13.11 16.12 -7.36
C MET A 130 12.18 17.07 -8.11
N VAL A 131 11.60 16.62 -9.21
CA VAL A 131 10.48 17.29 -9.87
C VAL A 131 9.22 16.47 -9.69
N LEU A 132 8.13 17.13 -9.32
CA LEU A 132 6.78 16.57 -9.36
C LEU A 132 6.32 16.44 -10.81
N LEU A 133 6.15 15.19 -11.22
CA LEU A 133 5.62 14.83 -12.53
C LEU A 133 4.10 14.96 -12.53
N SER A 134 3.45 14.48 -11.46
CA SER A 134 1.99 14.49 -11.34
C SER A 134 1.53 14.17 -9.91
N THR A 135 0.35 14.66 -9.56
CA THR A 135 -0.41 14.20 -8.40
C THR A 135 -1.50 13.26 -8.87
N VAL A 136 -1.52 12.03 -8.35
CA VAL A 136 -2.50 11.00 -8.72
C VAL A 136 -3.39 10.70 -7.53
N THR A 137 -4.69 10.72 -7.73
CA THR A 137 -5.72 10.45 -6.71
C THR A 137 -6.69 9.37 -7.20
N GLY A 138 -7.14 8.50 -6.30
CA GLY A 138 -8.22 7.53 -6.60
C GLY A 138 -7.76 6.12 -7.00
N GLY A 139 -8.67 5.37 -7.62
CA GLY A 139 -8.58 3.90 -7.76
C GLY A 139 -7.51 3.36 -8.71
N GLN A 140 -6.86 4.22 -9.50
CA GLN A 140 -5.78 3.85 -10.43
C GLN A 140 -4.42 3.69 -9.74
N ILE A 141 -4.29 4.17 -8.50
CA ILE A 141 -3.02 4.15 -7.75
C ILE A 141 -2.43 2.73 -7.62
N PRO A 142 -3.17 1.68 -7.24
CA PRO A 142 -2.61 0.34 -7.10
C PRO A 142 -2.03 -0.23 -8.42
N VAL A 143 -2.66 0.08 -9.55
CA VAL A 143 -2.16 -0.32 -10.88
C VAL A 143 -0.87 0.44 -11.21
N LEU A 144 -0.83 1.73 -10.90
CA LEU A 144 0.33 2.56 -11.14
C LEU A 144 1.54 2.13 -10.29
N GLU A 145 1.32 1.86 -9.00
CA GLU A 145 2.35 1.32 -8.09
C GLU A 145 2.91 0.00 -8.61
N ARG A 146 2.05 -0.93 -9.05
CA ARG A 146 2.46 -2.19 -9.65
C ARG A 146 3.30 -1.99 -10.91
N ASN A 147 2.89 -1.10 -11.80
CA ASN A 147 3.60 -0.84 -13.05
C ASN A 147 5.02 -0.32 -12.80
N VAL A 148 5.19 0.56 -11.83
CA VAL A 148 6.53 1.06 -11.49
C VAL A 148 7.36 0.01 -10.77
N GLN A 149 6.77 -0.85 -9.92
CA GLN A 149 7.51 -2.00 -9.37
C GLN A 149 8.06 -2.90 -10.48
N ILE A 150 7.31 -3.08 -11.58
CA ILE A 150 7.77 -3.80 -12.77
C ILE A 150 8.95 -3.06 -13.41
N VAL A 151 8.88 -1.74 -13.61
CA VAL A 151 9.97 -0.94 -14.17
C VAL A 151 11.23 -1.00 -13.30
N GLN A 152 11.08 -0.91 -11.97
CA GLN A 152 12.19 -1.03 -11.03
C GLN A 152 12.79 -2.44 -11.04
N ALA A 153 11.95 -3.48 -11.15
CA ALA A 153 12.43 -4.85 -11.29
C ALA A 153 13.21 -5.05 -12.61
N GLN A 154 12.77 -4.44 -13.71
CA GLN A 154 13.49 -4.44 -14.98
C GLN A 154 14.83 -3.72 -14.88
N GLN A 155 14.90 -2.58 -14.18
CA GLN A 155 16.17 -1.88 -13.92
C GLN A 155 17.15 -2.75 -13.11
N ASN A 156 16.66 -3.39 -12.05
CA ASN A 156 17.47 -4.30 -11.23
C ASN A 156 17.93 -5.52 -12.03
N SER A 157 17.05 -6.09 -12.85
CA SER A 157 17.38 -7.19 -13.77
C SER A 157 18.47 -6.77 -14.74
N LEU A 158 18.41 -5.57 -15.32
CA LEU A 158 19.46 -5.06 -16.21
C LEU A 158 20.82 -4.95 -15.51
N ILE A 159 20.86 -4.50 -14.25
CA ILE A 159 22.10 -4.45 -13.45
C ILE A 159 22.66 -5.88 -13.26
N GLN A 160 21.81 -6.84 -12.92
CA GLN A 160 22.22 -8.24 -12.74
C GLN A 160 22.70 -8.87 -14.04
N LEU A 161 22.00 -8.65 -15.15
CA LEU A 161 22.38 -9.15 -16.47
C LEU A 161 23.74 -8.58 -16.92
N ARG A 162 24.00 -7.29 -16.70
CA ARG A 162 25.31 -6.68 -17.00
C ARG A 162 26.43 -7.25 -16.14
N ALA A 163 26.17 -7.49 -14.85
CA ALA A 163 27.14 -8.16 -13.98
C ALA A 163 27.42 -9.59 -14.47
N ALA A 164 26.37 -10.34 -14.84
CA ALA A 164 26.48 -11.68 -15.39
C ALA A 164 27.24 -11.70 -16.73
N GLU A 165 27.01 -10.73 -17.62
CA GLU A 165 27.71 -10.58 -18.89
C GLU A 165 29.23 -10.41 -18.69
N GLN A 166 29.62 -9.63 -17.67
CA GLN A 166 31.01 -9.38 -17.31
C GLN A 166 31.68 -10.61 -16.68
N SER A 167 30.93 -11.41 -15.91
CA SER A 167 31.47 -12.60 -15.24
C SER A 167 31.42 -13.88 -16.10
N THR A 168 30.66 -13.89 -17.20
CA THR A 168 30.45 -15.07 -18.04
C THR A 168 31.56 -15.21 -19.09
N ASN A 169 32.26 -16.35 -19.06
CA ASN A 169 33.30 -16.71 -20.03
C ASN A 169 32.79 -17.58 -21.19
N ASP A 170 31.55 -18.07 -21.11
CA ASP A 170 30.91 -18.85 -22.18
C ASP A 170 30.34 -17.91 -23.26
N PRO A 171 30.81 -17.99 -24.52
CA PRO A 171 30.34 -17.15 -25.62
C PRO A 171 28.84 -17.31 -25.92
N GLU A 172 28.26 -18.51 -25.80
CA GLU A 172 26.85 -18.73 -26.11
C GLU A 172 25.94 -18.16 -25.02
N ALA A 173 26.28 -18.38 -23.75
CA ALA A 173 25.60 -17.75 -22.63
C ALA A 173 25.72 -16.22 -22.68
N LYS A 174 26.90 -15.69 -23.03
CA LYS A 174 27.11 -14.25 -23.17
C LYS A 174 26.23 -13.63 -24.26
N LYS A 175 26.06 -14.30 -25.40
CA LYS A 175 25.16 -13.85 -26.46
C LYS A 175 23.70 -13.81 -26.00
N LYS A 176 23.21 -14.84 -25.29
CA LYS A 176 21.85 -14.84 -24.73
C LYS A 176 21.63 -13.72 -23.72
N ILE A 177 22.61 -13.46 -22.86
CA ILE A 177 22.57 -12.36 -21.89
C ILE A 177 22.50 -11.00 -22.62
N GLN A 178 23.25 -10.82 -23.71
CA GLN A 178 23.20 -9.60 -24.52
C GLN A 178 21.83 -9.38 -25.18
N GLU A 179 21.24 -10.42 -25.77
CA GLU A 179 19.88 -10.35 -26.35
C GLU A 179 18.84 -9.96 -25.28
N GLU A 180 18.98 -10.48 -24.06
CA GLU A 180 18.10 -10.13 -22.95
C GLU A 180 18.32 -8.69 -22.45
N ILE A 181 19.58 -8.25 -22.36
CA ILE A 181 19.94 -6.84 -22.07
C ILE A 181 19.31 -5.89 -23.08
N GLU A 182 19.40 -6.19 -24.38
CA GLU A 182 18.81 -5.36 -25.43
C GLU A 182 17.30 -5.24 -25.27
N LYS A 183 16.62 -6.38 -25.07
CA LYS A 183 15.16 -6.42 -24.87
C LYS A 183 14.72 -5.60 -23.64
N VAL A 184 15.39 -5.77 -22.51
CA VAL A 184 15.08 -4.98 -21.30
C VAL A 184 15.38 -3.49 -21.52
N THR A 185 16.47 -3.17 -22.21
CA THR A 185 16.85 -1.78 -22.52
C THR A 185 15.84 -1.09 -23.43
N GLU A 186 15.34 -1.75 -24.48
CA GLU A 186 14.33 -1.20 -25.37
C GLU A 186 13.00 -0.95 -24.66
N SER A 187 12.58 -1.87 -23.79
CA SER A 187 11.38 -1.70 -22.95
C SER A 187 11.49 -0.49 -22.02
N LEU A 188 12.64 -0.34 -21.34
CA LEU A 188 12.91 0.79 -20.46
C LEU A 188 13.00 2.11 -21.24
N LYS A 189 13.56 2.12 -22.46
CA LYS A 189 13.63 3.31 -23.31
C LYS A 189 12.22 3.77 -23.72
N THR A 190 11.39 2.84 -24.17
CA THR A 190 10.00 3.12 -24.56
C THR A 190 9.21 3.75 -23.40
N ASN A 191 9.43 3.24 -22.18
CA ASN A 191 8.80 3.79 -20.98
C ASN A 191 9.30 5.21 -20.66
N ALA A 192 10.62 5.44 -20.69
CA ALA A 192 11.20 6.76 -20.48
C ALA A 192 10.73 7.78 -21.54
N ASP A 193 10.58 7.37 -22.80
CA ASP A 193 10.08 8.23 -23.88
C ASP A 193 8.60 8.59 -23.68
N PHE A 194 7.78 7.64 -23.22
CA PHE A 194 6.38 7.89 -22.87
C PHE A 194 6.27 8.91 -21.72
N ILE A 195 7.08 8.74 -20.67
CA ILE A 195 7.14 9.68 -19.55
C ILE A 195 7.67 11.04 -20.00
N GLY A 196 8.71 11.08 -20.85
CA GLY A 196 9.27 12.29 -21.44
C GLY A 196 8.25 13.09 -22.23
N LYS A 197 7.43 12.42 -23.05
CA LYS A 197 6.35 13.06 -23.80
C LYS A 197 5.22 13.56 -22.90
N THR A 198 4.90 12.84 -21.84
CA THR A 198 3.75 13.14 -20.97
C THR A 198 4.08 14.24 -19.97
N TYR A 199 5.29 14.22 -19.39
CA TYR A 199 5.68 15.05 -18.26
C TYR A 199 6.89 15.96 -18.54
N GLY A 200 7.48 15.89 -19.75
CA GLY A 200 8.63 16.71 -20.14
C GLY A 200 9.97 16.23 -19.59
N ILE A 201 10.02 15.04 -18.95
CA ILE A 201 11.24 14.47 -18.34
C ILE A 201 11.44 13.04 -18.81
N PHE A 202 12.61 12.74 -19.36
CA PHE A 202 13.00 11.38 -19.73
C PHE A 202 13.61 10.67 -18.52
N THR A 203 12.86 9.76 -17.90
CA THR A 203 13.32 9.04 -16.70
C THR A 203 12.58 7.72 -16.54
N ASN A 204 13.29 6.72 -16.04
CA ASN A 204 12.70 5.49 -15.51
C ASN A 204 12.73 5.47 -13.97
N ASN A 205 13.25 6.51 -13.35
CA ASN A 205 13.42 6.60 -11.91
C ASN A 205 12.24 7.36 -11.29
N ILE A 206 11.06 6.74 -11.30
CA ILE A 206 9.87 7.31 -10.68
C ILE A 206 9.82 6.88 -9.20
N ILE A 207 9.58 7.86 -8.35
CA ILE A 207 9.39 7.70 -6.92
C ILE A 207 7.92 8.04 -6.59
N PHE A 208 7.27 7.16 -5.84
CA PHE A 208 5.99 7.47 -5.21
C PHE A 208 6.22 8.10 -3.86
N GLU A 209 5.53 9.19 -3.64
CA GLU A 209 5.39 9.78 -2.33
C GLU A 209 3.92 9.72 -1.92
N PRO A 210 3.56 8.81 -0.99
CA PRO A 210 2.23 8.72 -0.45
C PRO A 210 1.83 9.99 0.30
N LEU A 211 0.67 10.56 -0.04
CA LEU A 211 0.13 11.75 0.62
C LEU A 211 -1.04 11.40 1.54
N MET A 212 -1.86 10.46 1.09
CA MET A 212 -3.07 10.04 1.79
C MET A 212 -3.28 8.54 1.58
N GLY A 213 -3.90 7.89 2.57
CA GLY A 213 -4.16 6.46 2.50
C GLY A 213 -5.32 6.02 3.37
N ASP A 214 -5.94 4.92 2.97
CA ASP A 214 -6.95 4.22 3.73
C ASP A 214 -6.33 2.97 4.36
N PHE A 215 -6.52 2.82 5.66
CA PHE A 215 -6.10 1.63 6.42
C PHE A 215 -7.23 0.60 6.43
N TRP A 216 -6.94 -0.60 5.93
CA TRP A 216 -7.89 -1.70 5.79
C TRP A 216 -7.51 -2.87 6.67
N VAL A 217 -8.49 -3.43 7.39
CA VAL A 217 -8.29 -4.56 8.31
C VAL A 217 -9.28 -5.67 8.00
N ALA A 218 -8.80 -6.90 7.94
CA ALA A 218 -9.64 -8.08 7.72
C ALA A 218 -10.58 -8.30 8.92
N LEU A 219 -11.89 -8.44 8.67
CA LEU A 219 -12.90 -8.74 9.67
C LEU A 219 -12.63 -10.07 10.38
N THR A 220 -12.94 -10.14 11.68
CA THR A 220 -13.02 -11.43 12.38
C THR A 220 -14.25 -12.21 11.90
N LYS A 221 -14.35 -13.49 12.28
CA LYS A 221 -15.53 -14.32 11.92
C LYS A 221 -16.82 -13.72 12.49
N GLU A 222 -16.79 -13.30 13.75
CA GLU A 222 -17.93 -12.71 14.46
C GLU A 222 -18.34 -11.36 13.86
N GLU A 223 -17.36 -10.52 13.48
CA GLU A 223 -17.62 -9.25 12.81
C GLU A 223 -18.17 -9.46 11.39
N LEU A 224 -17.69 -10.47 10.68
CA LEU A 224 -18.19 -10.84 9.36
C LEU A 224 -19.65 -11.30 9.42
N GLU A 225 -20.01 -12.13 10.40
CA GLU A 225 -21.39 -12.57 10.62
C GLU A 225 -22.32 -11.37 10.87
N LYS A 226 -21.92 -10.43 11.73
CA LYS A 226 -22.68 -9.18 11.96
C LYS A 226 -22.77 -8.30 10.71
N TYR A 227 -21.69 -8.21 9.94
CA TYR A 227 -21.68 -7.46 8.68
C TYR A 227 -22.67 -8.07 7.66
N LEU A 228 -22.71 -9.40 7.54
CA LEU A 228 -23.64 -10.09 6.66
C LEU A 228 -25.10 -9.94 7.12
N GLN A 229 -25.36 -10.00 8.42
CA GLN A 229 -26.70 -9.78 8.99
C GLN A 229 -27.22 -8.36 8.75
N SER A 230 -26.37 -7.34 8.92
CA SER A 230 -26.75 -5.94 8.67
C SER A 230 -27.00 -5.65 7.18
N LYS A 231 -26.21 -6.26 6.27
CA LYS A 231 -26.45 -6.23 4.82
C LYS A 231 -27.78 -6.88 4.43
N GLN A 232 -28.15 -8.01 5.04
CA GLN A 232 -29.42 -8.69 4.77
C GLN A 232 -30.63 -7.87 5.27
N GLN A 233 -30.53 -7.21 6.41
CA GLN A 233 -31.57 -6.32 6.93
C GLN A 233 -31.74 -5.04 6.08
N ALA A 234 -30.65 -4.47 5.57
CA ALA A 234 -30.70 -3.31 4.67
C ALA A 234 -31.34 -3.64 3.29
N SER A 235 -31.22 -4.88 2.80
CA SER A 235 -31.90 -5.34 1.59
C SER A 235 -33.36 -5.77 1.79
N GLY A 236 -33.83 -5.87 3.05
CA GLY A 236 -35.19 -6.32 3.39
C GLY A 236 -36.17 -5.22 3.74
N SER A 237 -35.79 -3.94 3.58
CA SER A 237 -36.60 -2.79 4.01
C SER A 237 -37.03 -1.92 2.81
N SER A 238 -37.95 -2.43 1.99
CA SER A 238 -38.85 -1.61 1.17
C SER A 238 -40.30 -1.91 1.59
N PRO A 239 -41.09 -0.92 2.05
CA PRO A 239 -42.41 -1.13 2.61
C PRO A 239 -43.45 -1.36 1.50
N ASP A 240 -44.02 -2.56 1.49
CA ASP A 240 -45.22 -2.90 0.73
C ASP A 240 -46.44 -2.30 1.46
N LYS A 241 -46.78 -1.05 1.14
CA LYS A 241 -48.01 -0.40 1.62
C LYS A 241 -48.56 0.59 0.61
N GLU A 242 -48.76 0.17 -0.64
CA GLU A 242 -49.66 0.87 -1.54
C GLU A 242 -50.25 -0.06 -2.60
N LYS A 243 -51.29 -0.81 -2.23
CA LYS A 243 -52.30 -1.36 -3.17
C LYS A 243 -53.56 -1.81 -2.42
N SER A 244 -54.38 -0.84 -2.03
CA SER A 244 -55.82 -1.04 -1.87
C SER A 244 -56.50 0.32 -1.94
N LYS A 245 -56.85 0.74 -3.17
CA LYS A 245 -58.00 1.60 -3.53
C LYS A 245 -57.91 2.03 -4.99
N THR A 246 -58.23 1.12 -5.91
CA THR A 246 -58.92 1.46 -7.17
C THR A 246 -59.35 0.18 -7.84
N GLU A 247 -60.62 -0.19 -7.71
CA GLU A 247 -61.43 -0.77 -8.78
C GLU A 247 -62.88 -0.96 -8.28
N THR A 248 -63.69 0.08 -8.48
CA THR A 248 -65.14 -0.10 -8.62
C THR A 248 -65.66 1.05 -9.47
N ALA A 249 -65.51 0.93 -10.79
CA ALA A 249 -66.30 1.69 -11.74
C ALA A 249 -66.34 1.00 -13.13
N LYS A 250 -67.48 0.35 -13.39
CA LYS A 250 -68.16 0.15 -14.69
C LYS A 250 -67.59 -0.84 -15.73
N ALA A 251 -68.33 -1.94 -15.90
CA ALA A 251 -68.81 -2.44 -17.19
C ALA A 251 -70.37 -2.47 -17.11
N LYS A 252 -71.09 -1.58 -17.82
CA LYS A 252 -71.81 -1.78 -19.10
C LYS A 252 -72.89 -2.89 -19.03
N LYS A 253 -74.18 -2.52 -19.21
CA LYS A 253 -75.00 -2.82 -20.41
C LYS A 253 -75.05 -4.33 -20.67
N ASP A 254 -76.16 -5.04 -20.48
CA ASP A 254 -77.53 -4.74 -20.94
C ASP A 254 -78.63 -4.98 -19.88
#